data_AF-A0A836XDY7-F1
#
_entry.id   AF-A0A836XDY7-F1
#
_cell.length_a   1.000
_cell.length_b   1.000
_cell.length_c   1.000
_cell.angle_alpha   90.00
_cell.angle_beta   90.00
_cell.angle_gamma   90.00
#
_symmetry.space_group_name_H-M   'P 1'
#
loop_
_entity.id
_entity.type
_entity.pdbx_description
1 polymer ?
#
loop_
_entity_poly.entity_id
_entity_poly.type
_entity_poly.pdbx_seq_one_letter_code
_entity_poly.pdbx_strand_id
1 'polypeptide(L)'
;MAGIDADTRVEVESPSGRRLVLQTERLAGERLWKVTDLNEAGIWQLHAGEHVVDAFAVNVDVAEADLTTVAPQLVHRQLGEQVRILGPGQSLRDTVHAARFGRELWRELLMIGGLLLLLELWVGRAPESTPARDGPVHA
;
A
#
# COMPACT_ATOMS: atom_id res chain seq x y z
N MET A 1 -7.10 13.03 29.29
CA MET A 1 -5.68 12.91 29.69
C MET A 1 -5.63 12.69 31.18
N ALA A 2 -5.46 11.44 31.63
CA ALA A 2 -5.24 11.16 33.05
C ALA A 2 -3.77 11.50 33.35
N GLY A 3 -3.55 12.45 34.24
CA GLY A 3 -2.20 12.80 34.68
C GLY A 3 -1.58 11.62 35.41
N ILE A 4 -0.48 11.10 34.89
CA ILE A 4 0.29 10.04 35.55
C ILE A 4 0.89 10.62 36.83
N ASP A 5 0.75 9.90 37.94
CA ASP A 5 1.29 10.32 39.22
C ASP A 5 2.82 10.35 39.16
N ALA A 6 3.42 11.38 39.73
CA ALA A 6 4.76 11.78 39.33
C ALA A 6 5.92 10.97 39.91
N ASP A 7 5.59 10.01 40.77
CA ASP A 7 6.51 9.02 41.31
C ASP A 7 6.41 7.68 40.55
N THR A 8 5.58 7.63 39.51
CA THR A 8 5.41 6.43 38.71
C THR A 8 6.63 6.25 37.81
N ARG A 9 7.31 5.12 37.99
CA ARG A 9 8.39 4.70 37.11
C ARG A 9 7.83 4.47 35.71
N VAL A 10 8.26 5.31 34.77
CA VAL A 10 7.90 5.19 33.36
C VAL A 10 9.02 4.48 32.63
N GLU A 11 8.66 3.44 31.89
CA GLU A 11 9.55 2.67 31.04
C GLU A 11 9.16 2.90 29.59
N VAL A 12 10.12 2.88 28.69
CA VAL A 12 9.87 2.86 27.25
C VAL A 12 10.29 1.52 26.68
N GLU A 13 9.45 0.94 25.85
CA GLU A 13 9.70 -0.30 25.12
C GLU A 13 9.99 0.02 23.66
N SER A 14 11.11 -0.49 23.14
CA SER A 14 11.50 -0.38 21.74
C SER A 14 10.73 -1.35 20.85
N PRO A 15 10.71 -1.15 19.51
CA PRO A 15 10.10 -2.08 18.57
C PRO A 15 10.64 -3.52 18.67
N SER A 16 11.92 -3.68 19.02
CA SER A 16 12.56 -4.98 19.30
C SER A 16 12.23 -5.57 20.67
N GLY A 17 11.45 -4.88 21.51
CA GLY A 17 11.05 -5.32 22.85
C GLY A 17 12.04 -4.96 23.96
N ARG A 18 13.02 -4.08 23.72
CA ARG A 18 13.96 -3.62 24.75
C ARG A 18 13.31 -2.56 25.63
N ARG A 19 13.27 -2.78 26.94
CA ARG A 19 12.74 -1.82 27.91
C ARG A 19 13.85 -0.95 28.51
N LEU A 20 13.64 0.36 28.50
CA LEU A 20 14.54 1.37 29.06
C LEU A 20 13.77 2.21 30.08
N VAL A 21 14.35 2.38 31.27
CA VAL A 21 13.74 3.19 32.33
C VAL A 21 14.00 4.66 32.03
N LEU A 22 12.95 5.48 31.93
CA LEU A 22 13.09 6.89 31.62
C LEU A 22 13.46 7.68 32.88
N GLN A 23 14.41 8.60 32.73
CA GLN A 23 14.71 9.57 33.78
C GLN A 23 13.78 10.77 33.65
N THR A 24 13.13 11.14 34.75
CA THR A 24 12.28 12.32 34.83
C THR A 24 13.15 13.55 35.05
N GLU A 25 13.11 14.50 34.12
CA GLU A 25 13.76 15.79 34.23
C GLU A 25 12.69 16.87 34.51
N ARG A 26 12.99 17.84 35.38
CA ARG A 26 12.14 19.01 35.60
C ARG A 26 12.67 20.18 34.79
N LEU A 27 11.91 20.62 33.78
CA LEU A 27 12.24 21.78 32.97
C LEU A 27 11.09 22.79 33.05
N ALA A 28 11.40 24.05 33.40
CA ALA A 28 10.44 25.17 33.43
C ALA A 28 9.16 24.95 34.28
N GLY A 29 9.23 24.13 35.33
CA GLY A 29 8.06 23.81 36.18
C GLY A 29 7.22 22.63 35.69
N GLU A 30 7.53 22.09 34.51
CA GLU A 30 6.93 20.88 33.96
C GLU A 30 7.88 19.68 34.12
N ARG A 31 7.30 18.48 34.26
CA ARG A 31 8.06 17.23 34.33
C ARG A 31 8.05 16.59 32.95
N LEU A 32 9.23 16.43 32.36
CA LEU A 32 9.42 15.80 31.06
C LEU A 32 10.23 14.52 31.25
N TRP A 33 9.84 13.46 30.54
CA TRP A 33 10.66 12.27 30.44
C TRP A 33 11.57 12.41 29.23
N LYS A 34 12.88 12.29 29.44
CA LYS A 34 13.86 12.35 28.37
C LYS A 34 14.21 10.95 27.91
N VAL A 35 13.96 10.66 26.63
CA VAL A 35 14.41 9.43 25.97
C VAL A 35 15.70 9.75 25.22
N THR A 36 16.84 9.28 25.73
CA THR A 36 18.16 9.71 25.22
C THR A 36 18.59 8.96 23.96
N ASP A 37 18.31 7.65 23.87
CA ASP A 37 18.84 6.77 22.82
C ASP A 37 17.72 6.16 21.97
N LEU A 38 17.23 6.92 20.99
CA LEU A 38 16.25 6.48 19.99
C LEU A 38 16.95 5.95 18.73
N ASN A 39 17.61 4.79 18.86
CA ASN A 39 18.43 4.20 17.79
C ASN A 39 17.72 3.13 16.94
N GLU A 40 16.41 2.97 17.11
CA GLU A 40 15.62 1.96 16.39
C GLU A 40 14.41 2.62 15.73
N ALA A 41 14.25 2.39 14.42
CA ALA A 41 13.06 2.81 13.69
C ALA A 41 11.86 1.93 14.08
N GLY A 42 10.71 2.55 14.33
CA GLY A 42 9.46 1.85 14.60
C GLY A 42 8.61 2.53 15.66
N ILE A 43 7.63 1.79 16.18
CA ILE A 43 6.70 2.28 17.20
C ILE A 43 7.26 1.95 18.58
N TRP A 44 7.57 2.99 19.36
CA TRP A 44 8.00 2.88 20.75
C TRP A 44 6.80 3.09 21.66
N GLN A 45 6.73 2.33 22.76
CA GLN A 45 5.61 2.36 23.70
C GLN A 45 6.07 2.85 25.08
N LEU A 46 5.36 3.79 25.68
CA LEU A 46 5.54 4.18 27.08
C LEU A 46 4.67 3.30 27.97
N HIS A 47 5.27 2.71 28.99
CA HIS A 47 4.65 1.89 30.01
C HIS A 47 4.78 2.55 31.37
N ALA A 48 3.70 2.54 32.14
CA ALA A 48 3.68 2.87 33.56
C ALA A 48 3.26 1.62 34.33
N GLY A 49 4.23 0.88 34.86
CA GLY A 49 4.00 -0.47 35.37
C GLY A 49 3.54 -1.42 34.25
N GLU A 50 2.38 -2.05 34.42
CA GLU A 50 1.82 -3.02 33.45
C GLU A 50 0.94 -2.38 32.36
N HIS A 51 0.77 -1.05 32.36
CA HIS A 51 -0.14 -0.37 31.43
C HIS A 51 0.63 0.49 30.43
N VAL A 52 0.29 0.34 29.15
CA VAL A 52 0.74 1.25 28.08
C VAL A 52 0.02 2.59 28.26
N VAL A 53 0.78 3.66 28.43
CA VAL A 53 0.25 5.01 28.63
C VAL A 53 0.30 5.85 27.36
N ASP A 54 1.28 5.61 26.49
CA ASP A 54 1.40 6.30 25.20
C ASP A 54 2.23 5.49 24.21
N ALA A 55 2.18 5.85 22.93
CA ALA A 55 3.03 5.27 21.88
C ALA A 55 3.41 6.34 20.84
N PHE A 56 4.66 6.34 20.42
CA PHE A 56 5.18 7.30 19.45
C PHE A 56 6.05 6.62 18.40
N ALA A 57 5.99 7.14 17.16
CA ALA A 57 6.79 6.63 16.05
C ALA A 57 8.14 7.33 15.99
N VAL A 58 9.20 6.54 15.82
CA VAL A 58 10.57 7.00 15.66
C VAL A 58 11.05 6.60 14.27
N ASN A 59 11.50 7.60 13.51
CA ASN A 59 12.26 7.39 12.29
C ASN A 59 13.71 7.79 12.59
N VAL A 60 14.65 6.86 12.52
CA VAL A 60 16.08 7.19 12.55
C VAL A 60 16.47 7.95 11.28
N ASP A 61 17.42 8.88 11.42
CA ASP A 61 17.83 9.80 10.34
C ASP A 61 18.31 9.02 9.11
N VAL A 62 17.92 9.50 7.92
CA VAL A 62 18.25 8.91 6.61
C VAL A 62 19.76 8.96 6.35
N ALA A 63 20.52 9.77 7.10
CA ALA A 63 21.97 9.83 7.05
C ALA A 63 22.69 8.52 7.47
N GLU A 64 22.01 7.62 8.21
CA GLU A 64 22.52 6.26 8.51
C GLU A 64 22.05 5.21 7.49
N ALA A 65 21.28 5.60 6.46
CA ALA A 65 20.97 4.68 5.38
C ALA A 65 22.25 4.44 4.57
N ASP A 66 22.83 3.26 4.72
CA ASP A 66 23.92 2.80 3.88
C ASP A 66 23.46 2.81 2.41
N LEU A 67 23.88 3.84 1.67
CA LEU A 67 23.57 4.02 0.25
C LEU A 67 24.43 3.12 -0.65
N THR A 68 25.25 2.22 -0.08
CA THR A 68 25.98 1.26 -0.88
C THR A 68 25.02 0.42 -1.70
N THR A 69 25.36 0.24 -2.97
CA THR A 69 24.53 -0.52 -3.90
C THR A 69 24.49 -1.97 -3.45
N VAL A 70 23.34 -2.40 -2.93
CA VAL A 70 23.12 -3.77 -2.49
C VAL A 70 23.15 -4.71 -3.69
N ALA A 71 23.91 -5.80 -3.59
CA ALA A 71 24.00 -6.81 -4.63
C ALA A 71 22.60 -7.41 -4.91
N PRO A 72 22.19 -7.56 -6.18
CA PRO A 72 20.87 -8.08 -6.56
C PRO A 72 20.49 -9.41 -5.89
N GLN A 73 21.48 -10.26 -5.62
CA GLN A 73 21.30 -11.57 -5.00
C GLN A 73 20.90 -11.46 -3.52
N LEU A 74 21.35 -10.42 -2.82
CA LEU A 74 21.02 -10.17 -1.42
C LEU A 74 19.55 -9.73 -1.28
N VAL A 75 19.09 -8.91 -2.22
CA VAL A 75 17.70 -8.43 -2.30
C VAL A 75 16.73 -9.60 -2.47
N HIS A 76 17.01 -10.51 -3.40
CA HIS A 76 16.16 -11.69 -3.62
C HIS A 76 16.15 -12.63 -2.41
N ARG A 77 17.27 -12.76 -1.68
CA ARG A 77 17.32 -13.59 -0.46
C ARG A 77 16.51 -13.02 0.69
N GLN A 78 16.48 -11.70 0.88
CA GLN A 78 15.80 -11.07 2.01
C GLN A 78 14.32 -10.78 1.76
N LEU A 79 13.96 -10.37 0.54
CA LEU A 79 12.58 -10.00 0.20
C LEU A 79 11.84 -11.07 -0.61
N GLY A 80 12.54 -12.12 -1.04
CA GLY A 80 11.98 -13.25 -1.81
C GLY A 80 11.87 -12.99 -3.32
N GLU A 81 11.37 -13.98 -4.04
CA GLU A 81 11.25 -14.02 -5.51
C GLU A 81 10.18 -13.06 -6.08
N GLN A 82 9.43 -12.36 -5.23
CA GLN A 82 8.40 -11.40 -5.66
C GLN A 82 8.98 -10.02 -5.99
N VAL A 83 10.29 -9.83 -5.81
CA VAL A 83 10.97 -8.57 -6.09
C VAL A 83 11.48 -8.53 -7.52
N ARG A 84 11.06 -7.50 -8.25
CA ARG A 84 11.55 -7.23 -9.61
C ARG A 84 12.53 -6.07 -9.58
N ILE A 85 13.81 -6.38 -9.76
CA ILE A 85 14.89 -5.39 -9.84
C ILE A 85 14.91 -4.79 -11.25
N LEU A 86 14.86 -3.47 -11.33
CA LEU A 86 14.89 -2.73 -12.59
C LEU A 86 16.32 -2.32 -12.94
N GLY A 87 16.72 -2.56 -14.18
CA GLY A 87 18.01 -2.13 -14.70
C GLY A 87 18.03 -0.64 -15.09
N PRO A 88 19.22 -0.02 -15.19
CA PRO A 88 19.34 1.36 -15.63
C PRO A 88 18.76 1.55 -17.04
N GLY A 89 17.84 2.52 -17.19
CA GLY A 89 17.12 2.80 -18.44
C GLY A 89 15.74 2.13 -18.55
N GLN A 90 15.35 1.28 -17.60
CA GLN A 90 13.97 0.77 -17.55
C GLN A 90 13.04 1.80 -16.92
N SER A 91 11.91 2.03 -17.59
CA SER A 91 10.84 2.88 -17.11
C SER A 91 10.18 2.27 -15.87
N LEU A 92 10.47 2.88 -14.72
CA LEU A 92 9.82 2.55 -13.45
C LEU A 92 8.30 2.71 -13.57
N ARG A 93 7.86 3.75 -14.30
CA ARG A 93 6.45 4.04 -14.54
C ARG A 93 5.76 2.87 -15.21
N ASP A 94 6.29 2.37 -16.32
CA ASP A 94 5.64 1.31 -17.09
C ASP A 94 5.63 -0.02 -16.34
N THR A 95 6.68 -0.29 -15.55
CA THR A 95 6.73 -1.50 -14.71
C THR A 95 5.73 -1.44 -13.56
N VAL A 96 5.62 -0.31 -12.86
CA VAL A 96 4.67 -0.15 -11.76
C VAL A 96 3.23 -0.15 -12.28
N HIS A 97 2.96 0.47 -13.44
CA HIS A 97 1.65 0.39 -14.08
C HIS A 97 1.29 -1.05 -14.46
N ALA A 98 2.21 -1.81 -15.05
CA ALA A 98 1.97 -3.21 -15.40
C ALA A 98 1.70 -4.10 -14.16
N ALA A 99 2.42 -3.84 -13.06
CA ALA A 99 2.25 -4.57 -11.80
C ALA A 99 0.95 -4.20 -11.06
N ARG A 100 0.53 -2.93 -11.11
CA ARG A 100 -0.62 -2.42 -10.34
C ARG A 100 -1.96 -2.53 -11.08
N PHE A 101 -1.97 -2.40 -12.40
CA PHE A 101 -3.20 -2.33 -13.19
C PHE A 101 -3.45 -3.58 -14.06
N GLY A 102 -2.50 -4.52 -14.10
CA GLY A 102 -2.59 -5.73 -14.92
C GLY A 102 -2.57 -5.42 -16.43
N ARG A 103 -2.63 -6.47 -17.27
CA ARG A 103 -2.74 -6.29 -18.73
C ARG A 103 -4.01 -5.51 -19.07
N GLU A 104 -3.90 -4.57 -20.01
CA GLU A 104 -4.96 -3.71 -20.52
C GLU A 104 -6.03 -4.47 -21.32
N LEU A 105 -6.79 -5.35 -20.66
CA LEU A 105 -7.80 -6.21 -21.28
C LEU A 105 -8.96 -5.43 -21.90
N TRP A 106 -9.12 -4.15 -21.53
CA TRP A 106 -10.16 -3.26 -22.07
C TRP A 106 -10.04 -3.10 -23.59
N ARG A 107 -8.81 -3.05 -24.13
CA ARG A 107 -8.61 -2.90 -25.58
C ARG A 107 -9.01 -4.18 -26.34
N GLU A 108 -8.70 -5.34 -25.77
CA GLU A 108 -9.11 -6.64 -26.30
C GLU A 108 -10.64 -6.80 -26.28
N LEU A 109 -11.29 -6.40 -25.17
CA LEU A 109 -12.75 -6.44 -25.03
C LEU A 109 -13.46 -5.48 -26.00
N LEU A 110 -12.94 -4.28 -26.20
CA LEU A 110 -13.50 -3.33 -27.18
C LEU A 110 -13.40 -3.86 -28.62
N MET A 111 -12.29 -4.51 -28.98
CA MET A 111 -12.13 -5.13 -30.29
C MET A 111 -13.15 -6.26 -30.50
N ILE A 112 -13.33 -7.13 -29.51
CA ILE A 112 -14.32 -8.22 -29.56
C ILE A 112 -15.74 -7.64 -29.65
N GLY A 113 -16.07 -6.63 -28.85
CA GLY A 113 -17.38 -5.97 -28.91
C GLY A 113 -17.66 -5.34 -30.28
N GLY A 114 -16.67 -4.67 -30.87
CA GLY A 114 -16.77 -4.12 -32.23
C GLY A 114 -16.97 -5.21 -33.28
N LEU A 115 -16.24 -6.32 -33.18
CA LEU A 115 -16.40 -7.46 -34.08
C LEU A 115 -17.81 -8.08 -33.99
N LEU A 116 -18.33 -8.25 -32.77
CA LEU A 116 -19.68 -8.76 -32.54
C LEU A 116 -20.75 -7.84 -33.13
N LEU A 117 -20.59 -6.52 -33.01
CA LEU A 117 -21.51 -5.54 -33.63
C LEU A 117 -21.50 -5.62 -35.15
N LEU A 118 -20.34 -5.83 -35.77
CA LEU A 118 -20.25 -6.02 -37.22
C LEU A 118 -20.92 -7.32 -37.67
N LEU A 119 -20.76 -8.40 -36.90
CA LEU A 119 -21.43 -9.66 -37.15
C LEU A 119 -22.95 -9.52 -37.00
N GLU A 120 -23.42 -8.83 -35.97
CA GLU A 120 -24.84 -8.56 -35.75
C GLU A 120 -25.43 -7.79 -36.94
N LEU A 121 -24.75 -6.75 -37.42
CA LEU A 121 -25.20 -5.98 -38.57
C LEU A 121 -25.21 -6.81 -39.87
N TRP A 122 -24.30 -7.77 -40.00
CA TRP A 122 -24.25 -8.68 -41.13
C TRP A 122 -25.41 -9.68 -41.10
N VAL A 123 -25.70 -10.27 -39.94
CA VAL A 123 -26.81 -11.21 -39.73
C VAL A 123 -28.17 -10.52 -39.84
N GLY A 124 -28.31 -9.33 -39.25
CA GLY A 124 -29.54 -8.53 -39.27
C GLY A 124 -29.90 -7.93 -40.64
N ARG A 125 -29.08 -8.15 -41.67
CA ARG A 125 -29.31 -7.67 -43.04
C ARG A 125 -30.28 -8.57 -43.85
N ALA A 126 -31.02 -9.46 -43.21
CA ALA A 126 -32.05 -10.26 -43.87
C ALA A 126 -33.30 -9.38 -44.15
N PRO A 127 -33.78 -9.29 -45.40
CA PRO A 127 -34.96 -8.49 -45.70
C PRO A 127 -36.21 -9.12 -45.08
N GLU A 128 -37.00 -8.32 -44.37
CA GLU A 128 -38.34 -8.70 -43.91
C GLU A 128 -39.21 -9.03 -45.13
N SER A 129 -39.51 -10.32 -45.32
CA SER A 129 -40.54 -10.73 -46.27
C SER A 129 -41.90 -10.32 -45.69
N THR A 130 -42.36 -9.11 -46.03
CA THR A 130 -43.71 -8.65 -45.72
C THR A 130 -44.72 -9.60 -46.38
N PRO A 131 -45.52 -10.39 -45.65
CA PRO A 131 -46.57 -11.17 -46.27
C PRO A 131 -47.67 -10.22 -46.76
N ALA A 132 -47.96 -10.27 -48.06
CA ALA A 132 -49.05 -9.51 -48.67
C ALA A 132 -50.38 -9.84 -47.97
N ARG A 133 -51.03 -8.81 -47.42
CA ARG A 133 -52.41 -8.88 -46.93
C ARG A 133 -53.35 -8.90 -48.13
N ASP A 134 -53.77 -10.08 -48.55
CA ASP A 134 -54.95 -10.19 -49.40
C ASP A 134 -56.20 -10.15 -48.50
N GLY A 135 -56.93 -9.04 -48.61
CA GLY A 135 -58.22 -8.79 -47.99
C GLY A 135 -59.38 -9.56 -48.68
N PRO A 136 -60.61 -9.45 -48.14
CA PRO A 136 -61.64 -10.46 -48.30
C PRO A 136 -62.33 -10.38 -49.67
N VAL A 137 -62.57 -11.54 -50.28
CA VAL A 137 -63.46 -11.68 -51.44
C VAL A 137 -64.89 -11.87 -50.93
N HIS A 138 -65.71 -10.82 -51.06
CA HIS A 138 -67.16 -10.90 -51.06
C HIS A 138 -67.63 -11.39 -52.43
N ALA A 139 -68.45 -12.44 -52.46
CA ALA A 139 -69.58 -12.64 -53.38
C ALA A 139 -70.45 -13.81 -52.89
#